data_AF-A0A7C4LTD0-F1
#
_entry.id   AF-A0A7C4LTD0-F1
#
_cell.length_a   1.000
_cell.length_b   1.000
_cell.length_c   1.000
_cell.angle_alpha   90.00
_cell.angle_beta   90.00
_cell.angle_gamma   90.00
#
_symmetry.space_group_name_H-M   'P 1'
#
loop_
_entity.id
_entity.type
_entity.pdbx_description
1 polymer ?
#
loop_
_entity_poly.entity_id
_entity_poly.type
_entity_poly.pdbx_seq_one_letter_code
_entity_poly.pdbx_strand_id
1 'polypeptide(L)'
;MTLATCNAIKCRGFLRLTAWLACLWLWQAGTGMAATGTDVPRPLEITVQPDAWGQASPRDIQAVVTSAARQIWRHCSNAPPLDPIRVKRSGSSPIAIFQREPDGAIIVRLASQDTYWSQFAYQFAHEFGHVMAVHGGDWRRKWQNTTHANKWFEESLCEAASLFALRAMAREWATNAPYPNWKSYAPNLRRYADNLLAEPDRQLPAGESFAAWFARTQPRLRTNAVQRPLNGLVAAQLLPLFEEDPRHWEAALYLNLDTRDERKPFRQFLAEWQAACPARHHSFIRRVAAVFGIAL
;
A
#
# COMPACT_ATOMS: atom_id res chain seq x y z
N MET A 1 -34.58 -49.87 17.03
CA MET A 1 -33.79 -50.36 15.87
C MET A 1 -32.33 -50.00 16.14
N THR A 2 -31.52 -50.97 16.55
CA THR A 2 -30.54 -51.73 15.72
C THR A 2 -29.33 -50.84 15.38
N LEU A 3 -28.16 -50.95 16.02
CA LEU A 3 -27.16 -52.05 16.05
C LEU A 3 -26.53 -52.41 14.69
N ALA A 4 -25.25 -52.81 14.79
CA ALA A 4 -24.27 -53.28 13.79
C ALA A 4 -23.38 -52.20 13.15
N THR A 5 -22.04 -52.14 13.31
CA THR A 5 -20.92 -53.11 13.42
C THR A 5 -20.49 -53.83 12.14
N CYS A 6 -19.27 -53.53 11.68
CA CYS A 6 -18.27 -54.41 11.04
C CYS A 6 -16.97 -53.56 10.91
N ASN A 7 -15.75 -53.89 11.38
CA ASN A 7 -14.98 -55.15 11.44
C ASN A 7 -14.94 -55.88 10.08
N ALA A 8 -13.81 -56.32 9.52
CA ALA A 8 -12.41 -56.31 9.97
C ALA A 8 -11.46 -56.19 8.72
N ILE A 9 -10.20 -56.65 8.60
CA ILE A 9 -9.40 -57.59 9.40
C ILE A 9 -7.88 -57.24 9.38
N LYS A 10 -7.12 -57.91 10.25
CA LYS A 10 -5.68 -57.77 10.54
C LYS A 10 -4.77 -58.56 9.58
N CYS A 11 -3.52 -58.10 9.38
CA CYS A 11 -2.26 -58.85 9.61
C CYS A 11 -1.08 -57.84 9.59
N ARG A 12 -0.22 -57.74 10.62
CA ARG A 12 0.92 -58.63 10.98
C ARG A 12 1.90 -58.82 9.81
N GLY A 13 3.20 -58.53 9.93
CA GLY A 13 4.00 -57.97 11.04
C GLY A 13 5.49 -58.36 10.91
N PHE A 14 6.37 -57.74 11.72
CA PHE A 14 7.82 -58.03 11.88
C PHE A 14 8.73 -57.79 10.65
N LEU A 15 10.05 -57.60 10.76
CA LEU A 15 10.95 -56.85 11.66
C LEU A 15 12.39 -57.13 11.14
N ARG A 16 13.19 -56.09 10.89
CA ARG A 16 14.67 -56.01 10.97
C ARG A 16 15.55 -57.23 10.56
N LEU A 17 16.54 -56.99 9.68
CA LEU A 17 17.97 -56.86 10.07
C LEU A 17 18.91 -56.48 8.89
N THR A 18 19.99 -55.79 9.27
CA THR A 18 21.32 -55.49 8.66
C THR A 18 21.86 -56.47 7.57
N ALA A 19 22.81 -56.16 6.66
CA ALA A 19 23.85 -55.11 6.63
C ALA A 19 24.64 -54.98 5.27
N TRP A 20 25.20 -53.79 5.01
CA TRP A 20 26.49 -53.44 4.34
C TRP A 20 26.74 -53.51 2.80
N LEU A 21 27.26 -52.35 2.31
CA LEU A 21 28.18 -52.05 1.19
C LEU A 21 27.90 -52.47 -0.29
N ALA A 22 27.75 -51.46 -1.15
CA ALA A 22 28.69 -51.19 -2.26
C ALA A 22 28.59 -49.71 -2.73
N CYS A 23 29.71 -49.07 -3.05
CA CYS A 23 29.73 -47.73 -3.64
C CYS A 23 29.55 -47.80 -5.17
N LEU A 24 28.82 -46.84 -5.74
CA LEU A 24 29.15 -46.26 -7.05
C LEU A 24 28.49 -44.88 -7.18
N TRP A 25 29.32 -43.84 -7.13
CA TRP A 25 28.90 -42.48 -7.46
C TRP A 25 28.84 -42.34 -8.98
N LEU A 26 27.67 -42.03 -9.53
CA LEU A 26 27.55 -41.48 -10.88
C LEU A 26 27.05 -40.05 -10.79
N TRP A 27 28.02 -39.13 -10.83
CA TRP A 27 27.83 -37.70 -10.87
C TRP A 27 27.32 -37.31 -12.28
N GLN A 28 26.01 -37.16 -12.44
CA GLN A 28 25.47 -36.41 -13.57
C GLN A 28 25.30 -34.96 -13.14
N ALA A 29 26.23 -34.12 -13.61
CA ALA A 29 26.15 -32.68 -13.51
C ALA A 29 24.99 -32.16 -14.37
N GLY A 30 23.79 -32.17 -13.79
CA GLY A 30 22.66 -31.40 -14.29
C GLY A 30 23.02 -29.92 -14.21
N THR A 31 23.41 -29.34 -15.34
CA THR A 31 23.85 -27.96 -15.46
C THR A 31 22.81 -27.02 -14.88
N GLY A 32 23.15 -26.36 -13.77
CA GLY A 32 22.34 -25.28 -13.23
C GLY A 32 22.25 -24.17 -14.28
N MET A 33 21.08 -24.01 -14.91
CA MET A 33 20.75 -22.76 -15.57
C MET A 33 20.65 -21.69 -14.47
N ALA A 34 21.75 -20.98 -14.26
CA ALA A 34 21.73 -19.73 -13.54
C ALA A 34 20.68 -18.84 -14.23
N ALA A 35 19.66 -18.41 -13.48
CA ALA A 35 18.67 -17.50 -13.98
C ALA A 35 19.32 -16.14 -14.18
N THR A 36 19.92 -15.91 -15.35
CA THR A 36 20.42 -14.61 -15.80
C THR A 36 19.25 -13.74 -16.24
N GLY A 37 18.26 -13.59 -15.36
CA GLY A 37 17.33 -12.48 -15.41
C GLY A 37 18.06 -11.26 -14.92
N THR A 38 18.46 -10.38 -15.85
CA THR A 38 18.69 -8.98 -15.50
C THR A 38 17.34 -8.42 -15.08
N ASP A 39 17.05 -8.46 -13.79
CA ASP A 39 15.80 -7.97 -13.20
C ASP A 39 15.80 -6.43 -13.22
N VAL A 40 15.72 -5.88 -14.43
CA VAL A 40 15.35 -4.49 -14.69
C VAL A 40 13.95 -4.35 -14.13
N PRO A 41 13.71 -3.52 -13.09
CA PRO A 41 12.42 -3.50 -12.42
C PRO A 41 11.31 -3.24 -13.44
N ARG A 42 10.35 -4.17 -13.51
CA ARG A 42 9.23 -4.06 -14.46
C ARG A 42 8.57 -2.68 -14.26
N PRO A 43 8.45 -1.85 -15.31
CA PRO A 43 7.81 -0.55 -15.18
C PRO A 43 6.36 -0.76 -14.69
N LEU A 44 5.89 0.14 -13.84
CA LEU A 44 4.61 0.00 -13.15
C LEU A 44 3.45 -0.16 -14.15
N GLU A 45 2.92 -1.37 -14.24
CA GLU A 45 1.87 -1.74 -15.18
C GLU A 45 0.50 -1.39 -14.59
N ILE A 46 -0.13 -0.33 -15.09
CA ILE A 46 -1.51 0.06 -14.71
C ILE A 46 -2.40 0.02 -15.94
N THR A 47 -3.46 -0.79 -15.90
CA THR A 47 -4.47 -0.90 -16.96
C THR A 47 -5.84 -0.49 -16.44
N VAL A 48 -6.55 0.37 -17.17
CA VAL A 48 -7.95 0.70 -16.85
C VAL A 48 -8.88 -0.15 -17.71
N GLN A 49 -9.79 -0.87 -17.06
CA GLN A 49 -10.76 -1.71 -17.76
C GLN A 49 -11.90 -0.85 -18.35
N PRO A 50 -12.48 -1.23 -19.51
CA PRO A 50 -13.75 -0.68 -19.97
C PRO A 50 -14.84 -0.96 -18.92
N ASP A 51 -15.52 0.09 -18.49
CA ASP A 51 -16.49 0.05 -17.39
C ASP A 51 -17.42 1.28 -17.47
N ALA A 52 -18.38 1.40 -16.55
CA ALA A 52 -19.31 2.53 -16.45
C ALA A 52 -18.61 3.81 -15.89
N TRP A 53 -17.75 4.42 -16.71
CA TRP A 53 -16.96 5.60 -16.36
C TRP A 53 -17.61 6.96 -16.65
N GLY A 54 -18.83 6.97 -17.21
CA GLY A 54 -19.49 8.19 -17.66
C GLY A 54 -18.82 8.76 -18.92
N GLN A 55 -18.55 10.06 -18.94
CA GLN A 55 -17.93 10.74 -20.08
C GLN A 55 -16.42 10.51 -20.25
N ALA A 56 -15.76 9.85 -19.30
CA ALA A 56 -14.32 9.60 -19.36
C ALA A 56 -13.97 8.34 -20.15
N SER A 57 -12.98 8.44 -21.05
CA SER A 57 -12.41 7.26 -21.68
C SER A 57 -11.48 6.50 -20.71
N PRO A 58 -11.40 5.15 -20.78
CA PRO A 58 -10.44 4.38 -20.00
C PRO A 58 -8.99 4.84 -20.22
N ARG A 59 -8.65 5.30 -21.43
CA ARG A 59 -7.32 5.83 -21.78
C ARG A 59 -6.99 7.09 -20.98
N ASP A 60 -7.94 8.00 -20.83
CA ASP A 60 -7.74 9.25 -20.10
C ASP A 60 -7.63 9.00 -18.60
N ILE A 61 -8.47 8.10 -18.06
CA ILE A 61 -8.33 7.62 -16.68
C ILE A 61 -6.95 7.00 -16.48
N GLN A 62 -6.47 6.17 -17.43
CA GLN A 62 -5.15 5.54 -17.36
C GLN A 62 -4.02 6.57 -17.30
N ALA A 63 -4.14 7.67 -18.06
CA ALA A 63 -3.20 8.79 -18.02
C ALA A 63 -3.20 9.52 -16.66
N VAL A 64 -4.37 9.68 -16.03
CA VAL A 64 -4.51 10.26 -14.68
C VAL A 64 -3.89 9.36 -13.62
N VAL A 65 -4.30 8.09 -13.53
CA VAL A 65 -3.84 7.17 -12.47
C VAL A 65 -2.36 6.84 -12.59
N THR A 66 -1.85 6.67 -13.82
CA THR A 66 -0.41 6.51 -14.07
C THR A 66 0.37 7.77 -13.67
N SER A 67 -0.18 8.96 -13.92
CA SER A 67 0.45 10.21 -13.46
C SER A 67 0.54 10.29 -11.94
N ALA A 68 -0.52 9.87 -11.22
CA ALA A 68 -0.57 9.86 -9.77
C ALA A 68 0.42 8.86 -9.17
N ALA A 69 0.37 7.60 -9.61
CA ALA A 69 1.28 6.55 -9.16
C ALA A 69 2.75 6.94 -9.38
N ARG A 70 3.07 7.46 -10.57
CA ARG A 70 4.44 7.85 -10.96
C ARG A 70 5.02 8.94 -10.08
N GLN A 71 4.21 9.84 -9.49
CA GLN A 71 4.74 10.84 -8.56
C GLN A 71 5.40 10.20 -7.34
N ILE A 72 4.87 9.05 -6.88
CA ILE A 72 5.31 8.32 -5.70
C ILE A 72 6.33 7.25 -6.10
N TRP A 73 5.96 6.35 -7.02
CA TRP A 73 6.71 5.15 -7.35
C TRP A 73 8.11 5.42 -7.93
N ARG A 74 8.31 6.55 -8.64
CA ARG A 74 9.64 6.92 -9.18
C ARG A 74 10.71 7.07 -8.10
N HIS A 75 10.30 7.28 -6.84
CA HIS A 75 11.19 7.45 -5.70
C HIS A 75 11.48 6.12 -4.96
N CYS A 76 10.83 5.02 -5.35
CA CYS A 76 10.99 3.68 -4.77
C CYS A 76 12.00 2.83 -5.56
N SER A 77 13.11 3.42 -5.99
CA SER A 77 13.98 2.87 -7.05
C SER A 77 14.71 1.56 -6.70
N ASN A 78 14.77 1.19 -5.42
CA ASN A 78 15.37 -0.07 -4.95
C ASN A 78 14.31 -1.12 -4.53
N ALA A 79 13.02 -0.83 -4.74
CA ALA A 79 11.95 -1.75 -4.46
C ALA A 79 11.87 -2.86 -5.53
N PRO A 80 11.40 -4.07 -5.16
CA PRO A 80 10.99 -5.06 -6.14
C PRO A 80 9.87 -4.52 -7.06
N PRO A 81 9.67 -5.12 -8.25
CA PRO A 81 8.55 -4.78 -9.11
C PRO A 81 7.21 -5.03 -8.42
N LEU A 82 6.26 -4.11 -8.58
CA LEU A 82 4.87 -4.34 -8.20
C LEU A 82 4.17 -5.32 -9.15
N ASP A 83 3.21 -6.08 -8.61
CA ASP A 83 2.24 -6.83 -9.43
C ASP A 83 1.45 -5.86 -10.33
N PRO A 84 1.00 -6.28 -11.53
CA PRO A 84 0.17 -5.44 -12.40
C PRO A 84 -1.10 -4.95 -11.69
N ILE A 85 -1.44 -3.67 -11.88
CA ILE A 85 -2.63 -3.05 -11.30
C ILE A 85 -3.71 -2.91 -12.37
N ARG A 86 -4.90 -3.43 -12.08
CA ARG A 86 -6.08 -3.37 -12.95
C ARG A 86 -7.17 -2.52 -12.29
N VAL A 87 -7.46 -1.38 -12.90
CA VAL A 87 -8.43 -0.40 -12.40
C VAL A 87 -9.82 -0.71 -12.94
N LYS A 88 -10.81 -0.82 -12.04
CA LYS A 88 -12.23 -1.10 -12.32
C LYS A 88 -13.15 -0.05 -11.67
N ARG A 89 -14.39 0.09 -12.10
CA ARG A 89 -15.38 0.98 -11.46
C ARG A 89 -15.90 0.35 -10.15
N SER A 90 -16.37 1.18 -9.21
CA SER A 90 -16.78 0.71 -7.86
C SER A 90 -18.25 0.88 -7.47
N GLY A 91 -19.01 1.82 -8.05
CA GLY A 91 -20.39 2.11 -7.64
C GLY A 91 -20.56 2.83 -6.30
N SER A 92 -19.81 2.45 -5.25
CA SER A 92 -19.86 3.02 -3.89
C SER A 92 -18.59 3.81 -3.52
N SER A 93 -17.54 3.14 -3.05
CA SER A 93 -16.29 3.73 -2.54
C SER A 93 -15.06 3.21 -3.29
N PRO A 94 -13.93 3.93 -3.33
CA PRO A 94 -12.68 3.33 -3.80
C PRO A 94 -12.24 2.19 -2.85
N ILE A 95 -11.46 1.24 -3.38
CA ILE A 95 -10.88 0.11 -2.62
C ILE A 95 -9.77 -0.62 -3.41
N ALA A 96 -8.63 -0.87 -2.77
CA ALA A 96 -7.64 -1.87 -3.16
C ALA A 96 -8.06 -3.27 -2.70
N ILE A 97 -8.14 -4.22 -3.62
CA ILE A 97 -8.44 -5.63 -3.33
C ILE A 97 -7.12 -6.39 -3.29
N PHE A 98 -6.71 -6.81 -2.09
CA PHE A 98 -5.45 -7.53 -1.89
C PHE A 98 -5.46 -8.96 -2.42
N GLN A 99 -6.63 -9.59 -2.57
CA GLN A 99 -6.74 -10.85 -3.30
C GLN A 99 -6.42 -10.60 -4.77
N ARG A 100 -5.36 -11.25 -5.27
CA ARG A 100 -4.96 -11.17 -6.67
C ARG A 100 -5.96 -11.92 -7.57
N GLU A 101 -6.14 -11.40 -8.78
CA GLU A 101 -6.77 -12.12 -9.90
C GLU A 101 -5.91 -13.35 -10.28
N PRO A 102 -6.45 -14.32 -11.08
CA PRO A 102 -5.71 -15.52 -11.47
C PRO A 102 -4.41 -15.28 -12.24
N ASP A 103 -4.28 -14.12 -12.90
CA ASP A 103 -3.08 -13.65 -13.60
C ASP A 103 -2.08 -12.91 -12.69
N GLY A 104 -2.36 -12.82 -11.39
CA GLY A 104 -1.56 -12.11 -10.39
C GLY A 104 -1.93 -10.62 -10.22
N ALA A 105 -2.83 -10.08 -11.03
CA ALA A 105 -3.14 -8.64 -10.99
C ALA A 105 -3.84 -8.21 -9.69
N ILE A 106 -3.46 -7.04 -9.19
CA ILE A 106 -4.14 -6.32 -8.10
C ILE A 106 -5.34 -5.59 -8.69
N ILE A 107 -6.52 -5.71 -8.08
CA ILE A 107 -7.66 -4.86 -8.45
C ILE A 107 -7.69 -3.61 -7.57
N VAL A 108 -7.70 -2.44 -8.22
CA VAL A 108 -8.05 -1.16 -7.58
C VAL A 108 -9.40 -0.73 -8.14
N ARG A 109 -10.38 -0.46 -7.29
CA ARG A 109 -11.68 0.08 -7.71
C ARG A 109 -11.76 1.56 -7.39
N LEU A 110 -12.36 2.36 -8.28
CA LEU A 110 -12.52 3.82 -8.10
C LEU A 110 -13.99 4.24 -8.10
N ALA A 111 -14.32 5.21 -7.24
CA ALA A 111 -15.65 5.78 -7.11
C ALA A 111 -15.94 6.89 -8.13
N SER A 112 -14.91 7.59 -8.62
CA SER A 112 -15.03 8.67 -9.62
C SER A 112 -15.53 8.21 -11.00
N GLN A 113 -16.10 9.18 -11.72
CA GLN A 113 -16.64 9.09 -13.08
C GLN A 113 -16.37 10.42 -13.80
N ASP A 114 -16.72 10.50 -15.08
CA ASP A 114 -16.64 11.73 -15.89
C ASP A 114 -15.26 12.40 -15.82
N THR A 115 -15.16 13.69 -16.08
CA THR A 115 -13.87 14.42 -16.17
C THR A 115 -13.35 14.92 -14.82
N TYR A 116 -13.72 14.28 -13.71
CA TYR A 116 -13.29 14.64 -12.35
C TYR A 116 -11.84 14.18 -12.05
N TRP A 117 -10.87 14.60 -12.87
CA TRP A 117 -9.48 14.11 -12.82
C TRP A 117 -8.80 14.28 -11.46
N SER A 118 -9.05 15.37 -10.73
CA SER A 118 -8.52 15.51 -9.36
C SER A 118 -9.04 14.43 -8.41
N GLN A 119 -10.30 13.98 -8.56
CA GLN A 119 -10.84 12.91 -7.74
C GLN A 119 -10.27 11.54 -8.13
N PHE A 120 -10.09 11.27 -9.44
CA PHE A 120 -9.42 10.06 -9.91
C PHE A 120 -7.97 9.97 -9.39
N ALA A 121 -7.22 11.08 -9.45
CA ALA A 121 -5.86 11.15 -8.93
C ALA A 121 -5.81 10.93 -7.41
N TYR A 122 -6.71 11.59 -6.67
CA TYR A 122 -6.84 11.45 -5.22
C TYR A 122 -7.19 10.01 -4.81
N GLN A 123 -8.28 9.45 -5.33
CA GLN A 123 -8.74 8.11 -4.98
C GLN A 123 -7.71 7.04 -5.36
N PHE A 124 -7.12 7.12 -6.56
CA PHE A 124 -6.13 6.14 -6.98
C PHE A 124 -4.85 6.22 -6.15
N ALA A 125 -4.37 7.43 -5.80
CA ALA A 125 -3.19 7.57 -4.94
C ALA A 125 -3.43 7.04 -3.52
N HIS A 126 -4.65 7.16 -2.99
CA HIS A 126 -5.05 6.52 -1.72
C HIS A 126 -4.92 5.00 -1.81
N GLU A 127 -5.57 4.37 -2.79
CA GLU A 127 -5.53 2.91 -2.95
C GLU A 127 -4.13 2.41 -3.36
N PHE A 128 -3.33 3.21 -4.07
CA PHE A 128 -1.93 2.91 -4.36
C PHE A 128 -1.07 2.90 -3.09
N GLY A 129 -1.36 3.78 -2.12
CA GLY A 129 -0.77 3.74 -0.78
C GLY A 129 -1.03 2.40 -0.08
N HIS A 130 -2.26 1.88 -0.14
CA HIS A 130 -2.60 0.56 0.40
C HIS A 130 -1.86 -0.58 -0.34
N VAL A 131 -1.74 -0.50 -1.66
CA VAL A 131 -0.97 -1.45 -2.48
C VAL A 131 0.50 -1.47 -2.06
N MET A 132 1.11 -0.30 -1.84
CA MET A 132 2.47 -0.19 -1.32
C MET A 132 2.57 -0.79 0.10
N ALA A 133 1.65 -0.44 1.00
CA ALA A 133 1.69 -0.86 2.41
C ALA A 133 1.73 -2.38 2.64
N VAL A 134 1.25 -3.18 1.68
CA VAL A 134 1.27 -4.65 1.72
C VAL A 134 2.30 -5.29 0.77
N HIS A 135 3.07 -4.51 0.01
CA HIS A 135 3.88 -5.02 -1.11
C HIS A 135 4.92 -6.08 -0.70
N GLY A 136 5.70 -5.83 0.37
CA GLY A 136 6.68 -6.81 0.86
C GLY A 136 6.08 -8.01 1.60
N GLY A 137 4.75 -8.06 1.76
CA GLY A 137 4.05 -9.13 2.47
C GLY A 137 3.53 -10.20 1.52
N ASP A 138 3.61 -11.48 1.93
CA ASP A 138 2.93 -12.56 1.22
C ASP A 138 1.40 -12.34 1.26
N TRP A 139 0.83 -11.97 0.10
CA TRP A 139 -0.59 -11.68 -0.08
C TRP A 139 -1.52 -12.87 0.24
N ARG A 140 -0.97 -14.09 0.32
CA ARG A 140 -1.72 -15.30 0.71
C ARG A 140 -1.92 -15.41 2.23
N ARG A 141 -1.26 -14.57 3.04
CA ARG A 141 -1.42 -14.54 4.50
C ARG A 141 -2.80 -14.01 4.88
N LYS A 142 -3.65 -14.91 5.41
CA LYS A 142 -5.05 -14.63 5.81
C LYS A 142 -5.24 -13.40 6.70
N TRP A 143 -4.21 -13.01 7.48
CA TRP A 143 -4.23 -11.83 8.35
C TRP A 143 -4.29 -10.49 7.60
N GLN A 144 -4.06 -10.42 6.29
CA GLN A 144 -4.21 -9.18 5.53
C GLN A 144 -5.66 -8.63 5.54
N ASN A 145 -6.64 -9.46 5.88
CA ASN A 145 -8.04 -9.04 6.05
C ASN A 145 -8.46 -8.79 7.52
N THR A 146 -7.58 -8.96 8.51
CA THR A 146 -7.93 -8.69 9.92
C THR A 146 -7.55 -7.26 10.32
N THR A 147 -8.44 -6.58 11.02
CA THR A 147 -8.21 -5.26 11.62
C THR A 147 -7.04 -5.32 12.61
N HIS A 148 -6.30 -4.22 12.75
CA HIS A 148 -5.25 -4.08 13.76
C HIS A 148 -5.26 -2.67 14.34
N ALA A 149 -4.70 -2.53 15.54
CA ALA A 149 -4.84 -1.33 16.36
C ALA A 149 -4.33 -0.04 15.71
N ASN A 150 -3.45 -0.15 14.72
CA ASN A 150 -2.79 0.98 14.08
C ASN A 150 -3.14 1.15 12.59
N LYS A 151 -4.21 0.48 12.09
CA LYS A 151 -4.65 0.65 10.69
C LYS A 151 -4.97 2.11 10.34
N TRP A 152 -5.40 2.92 11.32
CA TRP A 152 -5.62 4.35 11.13
C TRP A 152 -4.39 5.10 10.59
N PHE A 153 -3.18 4.64 10.91
CA PHE A 153 -1.94 5.25 10.45
C PHE A 153 -1.66 4.92 8.98
N GLU A 154 -2.00 3.71 8.53
CA GLU A 154 -1.99 3.34 7.11
C GLU A 154 -2.99 4.20 6.31
N GLU A 155 -4.23 4.33 6.79
CA GLU A 155 -5.24 5.21 6.16
C GLU A 155 -4.74 6.68 6.07
N SER A 156 -4.05 7.18 7.10
CA SER A 156 -3.45 8.53 7.09
C SER A 156 -2.25 8.65 6.15
N LEU A 157 -1.45 7.60 5.96
CA LEU A 157 -0.38 7.59 4.96
C LEU A 157 -0.93 7.55 3.53
N CYS A 158 -2.02 6.83 3.29
CA CYS A 158 -2.71 6.78 2.00
C CYS A 158 -3.38 8.14 1.66
N GLU A 159 -3.95 8.81 2.67
CA GLU A 159 -4.44 10.18 2.54
C GLU A 159 -3.29 11.17 2.22
N ALA A 160 -2.13 11.02 2.88
CA ALA A 160 -0.93 11.81 2.56
C ALA A 160 -0.40 11.54 1.15
N ALA A 161 -0.46 10.28 0.68
CA ALA A 161 -0.09 9.90 -0.69
C ALA A 161 -0.96 10.63 -1.72
N SER A 162 -2.24 10.79 -1.41
CA SER A 162 -3.21 11.49 -2.26
C SER A 162 -2.92 12.98 -2.37
N LEU A 163 -2.66 13.64 -1.24
CA LEU A 163 -2.28 15.06 -1.21
C LEU A 163 -0.93 15.31 -1.90
N PHE A 164 0.05 14.43 -1.65
CA PHE A 164 1.36 14.46 -2.31
C PHE A 164 1.25 14.30 -3.82
N ALA A 165 0.52 13.27 -4.29
CA ALA A 165 0.33 13.00 -5.70
C ALA A 165 -0.34 14.18 -6.42
N LEU A 166 -1.40 14.75 -5.86
CA LEU A 166 -2.07 15.94 -6.42
C LEU A 166 -1.13 17.14 -6.55
N ARG A 167 -0.36 17.46 -5.51
CA ARG A 167 0.60 18.58 -5.52
C ARG A 167 1.75 18.35 -6.50
N ALA A 168 2.29 17.14 -6.55
CA ALA A 168 3.37 16.77 -7.46
C ALA A 168 2.90 16.70 -8.92
N MET A 169 1.71 16.15 -9.19
CA MET A 169 1.07 16.18 -10.51
C MET A 169 0.79 17.62 -10.94
N ALA A 170 0.32 18.51 -10.06
CA ALA A 170 0.11 19.91 -10.40
C ALA A 170 1.42 20.61 -10.84
N ARG A 171 2.53 20.34 -10.15
CA ARG A 171 3.86 20.85 -10.55
C ARG A 171 4.29 20.29 -11.90
N GLU A 172 4.13 19.00 -12.14
CA GLU A 172 4.56 18.37 -13.39
C GLU A 172 3.65 18.72 -14.58
N TRP A 173 2.32 18.68 -14.42
CA TRP A 173 1.37 18.92 -15.50
C TRP A 173 1.41 20.36 -16.03
N ALA A 174 1.90 21.33 -15.25
CA ALA A 174 2.10 22.70 -15.73
C ALA A 174 2.99 22.77 -17.00
N THR A 175 3.95 21.84 -17.14
CA THR A 175 4.85 21.77 -18.31
C THR A 175 4.75 20.45 -19.07
N ASN A 176 4.49 19.33 -18.39
CA ASN A 176 4.56 17.95 -18.87
C ASN A 176 3.28 17.15 -18.52
N ALA A 177 2.10 17.68 -18.86
CA ALA A 177 0.85 16.92 -18.78
C ALA A 177 0.80 15.80 -19.84
N PRO A 178 0.11 14.66 -19.58
CA PRO A 178 -0.01 13.54 -20.53
C PRO A 178 -0.56 13.94 -21.91
N TYR A 179 -1.38 14.98 -21.96
CA TYR A 179 -1.84 15.61 -23.19
C TYR A 179 -1.56 17.13 -23.13
N PRO A 180 -1.12 17.77 -24.23
CA PRO A 180 -0.76 19.20 -24.20
C PRO A 180 -1.87 20.15 -23.74
N ASN A 181 -3.13 19.82 -24.04
CA ASN A 181 -4.31 20.59 -23.60
C ASN A 181 -4.66 20.42 -22.11
N TRP A 182 -4.07 19.44 -21.40
CA TRP A 182 -4.28 19.24 -19.96
C TRP A 182 -3.35 20.10 -19.09
N LYS A 183 -2.38 20.84 -19.66
CA LYS A 183 -1.50 21.72 -18.87
C LYS A 183 -2.29 22.80 -18.10
N SER A 184 -3.37 23.30 -18.71
CA SER A 184 -4.31 24.24 -18.08
C SER A 184 -5.13 23.63 -16.93
N TYR A 185 -5.15 22.30 -16.78
CA TYR A 185 -5.82 21.63 -15.66
C TYR A 185 -4.94 21.60 -14.39
N ALA A 186 -3.62 21.80 -14.50
CA ALA A 186 -2.69 21.72 -13.37
C ALA A 186 -3.10 22.54 -12.12
N PRO A 187 -3.62 23.79 -12.24
CA PRO A 187 -4.12 24.54 -11.09
C PRO A 187 -5.33 23.89 -10.38
N ASN A 188 -6.13 23.08 -11.07
CA ASN A 188 -7.27 22.37 -10.47
C ASN A 188 -6.82 21.19 -9.59
N LEU A 189 -5.72 20.53 -9.94
CA LEU A 189 -5.09 19.50 -9.09
C LEU A 189 -4.57 20.14 -7.79
N ARG A 190 -3.86 21.27 -7.91
CA ARG A 190 -3.35 22.02 -6.76
C ARG A 190 -4.48 22.53 -5.87
N ARG A 191 -5.49 23.17 -6.46
CA ARG A 191 -6.67 23.69 -5.73
C ARG A 191 -7.43 22.57 -5.01
N TYR A 192 -7.53 21.37 -5.59
CA TYR A 192 -8.18 20.25 -4.91
C TYR A 192 -7.41 19.83 -3.64
N ALA A 193 -6.09 19.70 -3.70
CA ALA A 193 -5.26 19.40 -2.52
C ALA A 193 -5.30 20.52 -1.46
N ASP A 194 -5.21 21.78 -1.88
CA ASP A 194 -5.22 22.91 -0.96
C ASP A 194 -6.62 23.12 -0.33
N ASN A 195 -7.72 22.86 -1.06
CA ASN A 195 -9.07 22.86 -0.51
C ASN A 195 -9.25 21.77 0.56
N LEU A 196 -8.80 20.54 0.30
CA LEU A 196 -8.83 19.45 1.28
C LEU A 196 -8.06 19.85 2.54
N LEU A 197 -6.84 20.37 2.39
CA LEU A 197 -6.03 20.83 3.51
C LEU A 197 -6.68 21.98 4.30
N ALA A 198 -7.45 22.85 3.63
CA ALA A 198 -8.17 23.95 4.27
C ALA A 198 -9.48 23.53 4.98
N GLU A 199 -9.91 22.27 4.91
CA GLU A 199 -11.09 21.78 5.63
C GLU A 199 -10.90 21.95 7.16
N PRO A 200 -11.84 22.59 7.89
CA PRO A 200 -11.69 22.84 9.33
C PRO A 200 -11.41 21.59 10.16
N ASP A 201 -12.04 20.46 9.82
CA ASP A 201 -11.85 19.19 10.53
C ASP A 201 -10.47 18.53 10.28
N ARG A 202 -9.68 19.06 9.34
CA ARG A 202 -8.28 18.66 9.07
C ARG A 202 -7.26 19.65 9.64
N GLN A 203 -7.72 20.72 10.29
CA GLN A 203 -6.86 21.71 10.93
C GLN A 203 -6.65 21.39 12.40
N LEU A 204 -5.45 21.71 12.90
CA LEU A 204 -5.19 21.65 14.35
C LEU A 204 -6.05 22.69 15.08
N PRO A 205 -6.66 22.33 16.23
CA PRO A 205 -7.27 23.31 17.12
C PRO A 205 -6.26 24.39 17.52
N ALA A 206 -6.71 25.66 17.54
CA ALA A 206 -5.83 26.79 17.78
C ALA A 206 -5.09 26.66 19.12
N GLY A 207 -3.76 26.73 19.08
CA GLY A 207 -2.89 26.59 20.26
C GLY A 207 -2.62 25.15 20.73
N GLU A 208 -3.24 24.12 20.13
CA GLU A 208 -2.96 22.71 20.44
C GLU A 208 -1.77 22.21 19.59
N SER A 209 -0.77 21.57 20.22
CA SER A 209 0.28 20.86 19.49
C SER A 209 -0.24 19.54 18.94
N PHE A 210 0.26 19.08 17.79
CA PHE A 210 -0.20 17.81 17.22
C PHE A 210 0.01 16.61 18.14
N ALA A 211 1.09 16.58 18.92
CA ALA A 211 1.31 15.51 19.91
C ALA A 211 0.23 15.49 21.00
N ALA A 212 -0.21 16.66 21.48
CA ALA A 212 -1.30 16.78 22.46
C ALA A 212 -2.66 16.38 21.85
N TRP A 213 -2.97 16.90 20.65
CA TRP A 213 -4.15 16.52 19.86
C TRP A 213 -4.20 15.01 19.64
N PHE A 214 -3.06 14.41 19.28
CA PHE A 214 -2.94 12.99 18.99
C PHE A 214 -3.15 12.15 20.25
N ALA A 215 -2.51 12.49 21.38
CA ALA A 215 -2.68 11.76 22.63
C ALA A 215 -4.15 11.67 23.07
N ARG A 216 -4.93 12.75 22.87
CA ARG A 216 -6.37 12.81 23.13
C ARG A 216 -7.21 12.06 22.09
N THR A 217 -6.80 12.07 20.83
CA THR A 217 -7.56 11.53 19.69
C THR A 217 -7.25 10.06 19.38
N GLN A 218 -6.08 9.56 19.77
CA GLN A 218 -5.60 8.21 19.48
C GLN A 218 -6.60 7.10 19.84
N PRO A 219 -7.31 7.11 20.99
CA PRO A 219 -8.31 6.08 21.29
C PRO A 219 -9.40 5.98 20.21
N ARG A 220 -9.89 7.12 19.70
CA ARG A 220 -10.88 7.15 18.61
C ARG A 220 -10.32 6.55 17.33
N LEU A 221 -9.11 6.95 16.93
CA LEU A 221 -8.43 6.43 15.73
C LEU A 221 -8.22 4.91 15.81
N ARG A 222 -7.91 4.37 16.99
CA ARG A 222 -7.78 2.92 17.22
C ARG A 222 -9.11 2.17 17.14
N THR A 223 -10.22 2.77 17.58
CA THR A 223 -11.57 2.18 17.49
C THR A 223 -12.14 2.22 16.06
N ASN A 224 -11.95 3.30 15.32
CA ASN A 224 -12.36 3.40 13.92
C ASN A 224 -11.22 4.01 13.09
N ALA A 225 -10.60 3.17 12.27
CA ALA A 225 -9.44 3.52 11.45
C ALA A 225 -9.75 4.49 10.30
N VAL A 226 -11.01 4.55 9.84
CA VAL A 226 -11.44 5.26 8.63
C VAL A 226 -12.19 6.56 8.99
N GLN A 227 -11.76 7.25 10.05
CA GLN A 227 -12.26 8.59 10.39
C GLN A 227 -11.60 9.65 9.51
N ARG A 228 -12.03 9.70 8.24
CA ARG A 228 -11.43 10.51 7.16
C ARG A 228 -10.97 11.91 7.56
N PRO A 229 -11.71 12.75 8.33
CA PRO A 229 -11.20 14.06 8.74
C PRO A 229 -10.00 13.98 9.68
N LEU A 230 -10.02 13.06 10.65
CA LEU A 230 -8.87 12.82 11.55
C LEU A 230 -7.68 12.21 10.80
N ASN A 231 -7.93 11.29 9.86
CA ASN A 231 -6.87 10.77 8.99
C ASN A 231 -6.25 11.91 8.15
N GLY A 232 -7.08 12.82 7.64
CA GLY A 232 -6.70 14.03 6.93
C GLY A 232 -5.84 14.99 7.75
N LEU A 233 -6.15 15.20 9.03
CA LEU A 233 -5.32 16.01 9.93
C LEU A 233 -3.94 15.37 10.14
N VAL A 234 -3.89 14.06 10.42
CA VAL A 234 -2.61 13.32 10.52
C VAL A 234 -1.83 13.40 9.21
N ALA A 235 -2.49 13.20 8.06
CA ALA A 235 -1.89 13.29 6.74
C ALA A 235 -1.28 14.67 6.49
N ALA A 236 -1.94 15.75 6.90
CA ALA A 236 -1.43 17.12 6.78
C ALA A 236 -0.14 17.35 7.58
N GLN A 237 0.06 16.65 8.70
CA GLN A 237 1.31 16.72 9.49
C GLN A 237 2.43 15.84 8.93
N LEU A 238 2.09 14.73 8.26
CA LEU A 238 3.06 13.83 7.63
C LEU A 238 3.52 14.33 6.25
N LEU A 239 2.63 14.99 5.50
CA LEU A 239 2.88 15.46 4.13
C LEU A 239 4.17 16.28 3.98
N PRO A 240 4.52 17.26 4.86
CA PRO A 240 5.77 18.00 4.74
C PRO A 240 7.02 17.11 4.77
N LEU A 241 7.03 16.02 5.55
CA LEU A 241 8.17 15.11 5.62
C LEU A 241 8.38 14.33 4.30
N PHE A 242 7.29 14.01 3.60
CA PHE A 242 7.33 13.36 2.29
C PHE A 242 7.54 14.35 1.13
N GLU A 243 7.11 15.61 1.25
CA GLU A 243 7.44 16.67 0.28
C GLU A 243 8.90 17.13 0.38
N GLU A 244 9.53 17.06 1.56
CA GLU A 244 10.94 17.39 1.79
C GLU A 244 11.90 16.38 1.14
N ASP A 245 11.70 15.08 1.38
CA ASP A 245 12.43 14.02 0.67
C ASP A 245 11.50 12.87 0.25
N PRO A 246 10.99 12.91 -1.00
CA PRO A 246 10.10 11.89 -1.55
C PRO A 246 10.67 10.47 -1.58
N ARG A 247 11.98 10.26 -1.43
CA ARG A 247 12.59 8.92 -1.35
C ARG A 247 12.10 8.11 -0.16
N HIS A 248 11.55 8.78 0.86
CA HIS A 248 10.94 8.11 2.00
C HIS A 248 9.58 7.46 1.71
N TRP A 249 8.96 7.67 0.54
CA TRP A 249 7.84 6.84 0.10
C TRP A 249 8.18 5.35 0.00
N GLU A 250 9.45 5.01 -0.26
CA GLU A 250 9.93 3.62 -0.24
C GLU A 250 9.71 2.94 1.14
N ALA A 251 9.73 3.70 2.24
CA ALA A 251 9.49 3.16 3.58
C ALA A 251 8.06 2.62 3.76
N ALA A 252 7.07 3.11 2.99
CA ALA A 252 5.70 2.61 3.06
C ALA A 252 5.60 1.12 2.67
N LEU A 253 6.52 0.60 1.86
CA LEU A 253 6.56 -0.80 1.40
C LEU A 253 6.77 -1.83 2.52
N TYR A 254 7.23 -1.35 3.68
CA TYR A 254 7.59 -2.15 4.84
C TYR A 254 6.61 -1.96 6.02
N LEU A 255 5.51 -1.23 5.81
CA LEU A 255 4.62 -0.78 6.89
C LEU A 255 3.89 -1.93 7.62
N ASN A 256 3.43 -2.95 6.88
CA ASN A 256 2.60 -4.04 7.40
C ASN A 256 3.23 -5.43 7.21
N LEU A 257 4.54 -5.57 7.42
CA LEU A 257 5.24 -6.86 7.28
C LEU A 257 5.10 -7.76 8.52
N ASP A 258 4.99 -7.16 9.71
CA ASP A 258 4.87 -7.85 10.98
C ASP A 258 3.45 -8.33 11.30
N THR A 259 3.33 -9.16 12.34
CA THR A 259 2.05 -9.70 12.78
C THR A 259 1.07 -8.60 13.22
N ARG A 260 -0.17 -8.72 12.74
CA ARG A 260 -1.27 -7.84 13.12
C ARG A 260 -1.77 -8.20 14.52
N ASP A 261 -1.84 -7.19 15.38
CA ASP A 261 -2.31 -7.28 16.75
C ASP A 261 -3.23 -6.08 17.05
N GLU A 262 -4.40 -6.37 17.60
CA GLU A 262 -5.46 -5.42 17.95
C GLU A 262 -5.13 -4.58 19.20
N ARG A 263 -4.10 -4.98 19.97
CA ARG A 263 -3.67 -4.28 21.19
C ARG A 263 -2.34 -3.54 21.02
N LYS A 264 -1.54 -3.89 20.00
CA LYS A 264 -0.21 -3.33 19.70
C LYS A 264 -0.11 -1.81 19.96
N PRO A 265 0.72 -1.37 20.93
CA PRO A 265 1.00 0.04 21.17
C PRO A 265 1.58 0.72 19.93
N PHE A 266 1.21 1.98 19.67
CA PHE A 266 1.67 2.66 18.46
C PHE A 266 3.20 2.86 18.43
N ARG A 267 3.84 3.11 19.58
CA ARG A 267 5.32 3.14 19.69
C ARG A 267 5.96 1.82 19.23
N GLN A 268 5.39 0.68 19.62
CA GLN A 268 5.89 -0.63 19.20
C GLN A 268 5.73 -0.82 17.69
N PHE A 269 4.56 -0.50 17.14
CA PHE A 269 4.31 -0.55 15.69
C PHE A 269 5.30 0.32 14.88
N LEU A 270 5.63 1.53 15.36
CA LEU A 270 6.63 2.39 14.72
C LEU A 270 8.06 1.82 14.83
N ALA A 271 8.41 1.18 15.95
CA ALA A 271 9.71 0.52 16.11
C ALA A 271 9.85 -0.73 15.22
N GLU A 272 8.78 -1.51 15.08
CA GLU A 272 8.68 -2.64 14.15
C GLU A 272 8.80 -2.17 12.69
N TRP A 273 8.06 -1.13 12.29
CA TRP A 273 8.17 -0.52 10.96
C TRP A 273 9.60 -0.01 10.69
N GLN A 274 10.26 0.59 11.68
CA GLN A 274 11.67 0.96 11.58
C GLN A 274 12.57 -0.26 11.37
N ALA A 275 12.42 -1.31 12.18
CA ALA A 275 13.24 -2.52 12.10
C ALA A 275 13.07 -3.26 10.76
N ALA A 276 11.85 -3.25 10.20
CA ALA A 276 11.54 -3.82 8.89
C ALA A 276 12.09 -2.97 7.72
N CYS A 277 12.24 -1.66 7.91
CA CYS A 277 12.73 -0.76 6.86
C CYS A 277 14.25 -0.85 6.62
N PRO A 278 14.72 -0.62 5.39
CA PRO A 278 16.12 -0.33 5.10
C PRO A 278 16.67 0.83 5.94
N ALA A 279 17.90 0.70 6.44
CA ALA A 279 18.56 1.65 7.35
C ALA A 279 18.52 3.12 6.88
N ARG A 280 18.56 3.34 5.55
CA ARG A 280 18.44 4.67 4.92
C ARG A 280 17.16 5.45 5.29
N HIS A 281 16.10 4.79 5.76
CA HIS A 281 14.85 5.43 6.19
C HIS A 281 14.69 5.50 7.72
N HIS A 282 15.62 4.97 8.51
CA HIS A 282 15.49 4.92 9.99
C HIS A 282 15.49 6.29 10.67
N SER A 283 16.16 7.29 10.07
CA SER A 283 16.12 8.69 10.51
C SER A 283 14.75 9.32 10.23
N PHE A 284 14.18 9.06 9.05
CA PHE A 284 12.84 9.51 8.68
C PHE A 284 11.76 8.92 9.58
N ILE A 285 11.81 7.62 9.89
CA ILE A 285 10.81 6.99 10.77
C ILE A 285 10.90 7.55 12.19
N ARG A 286 12.09 7.92 12.67
CA ARG A 286 12.26 8.69 13.92
C ARG A 286 11.66 10.10 13.83
N ARG A 287 11.79 10.80 12.70
CA ARG A 287 11.13 12.10 12.50
C ARG A 287 9.61 11.96 12.48
N VAL A 288 9.08 10.93 11.82
CA VAL A 288 7.65 10.60 11.83
C VAL A 288 7.17 10.31 13.25
N ALA A 289 7.89 9.49 14.02
CA ALA A 289 7.56 9.22 15.43
C ALA A 289 7.58 10.50 16.29
N ALA A 290 8.57 11.37 16.09
CA ALA A 290 8.71 12.63 16.81
C ALA A 290 7.53 13.60 16.56
N VAL A 291 6.91 13.58 15.37
CA VAL A 291 5.67 14.34 15.10
C VAL A 291 4.57 13.94 16.10
N PHE A 292 4.40 12.65 16.39
CA PHE A 292 3.46 12.14 17.41
C PHE A 292 3.95 12.29 18.86
N GLY A 293 5.10 12.92 19.11
CA GLY A 293 5.71 13.00 20.44
C GLY A 293 6.35 11.69 20.92
N ILE A 294 6.69 10.77 20.02
CA ILE A 294 7.23 9.43 20.34
C ILE A 294 8.73 9.38 20.01
N ALA A 295 9.54 8.98 21.00
CA ALA A 295 10.94 8.60 20.79
C ALA A 295 11.03 7.09 20.51
N LEU A 296 11.73 6.70 19.44
CA LEU A 296 12.09 5.31 19.12
C LEU A 296 13.52 5.04 19.58
#